data_AF-A0A9E3QJ31-F1
#
_entry.id   AF-A0A9E3QJ31-F1
#
_cell.length_a   1.000
_cell.length_b   1.000
_cell.length_c   1.000
_cell.angle_alpha   90.00
_cell.angle_beta   90.00
_cell.angle_gamma   90.00
#
_symmetry.space_group_name_H-M   'P 1'
#
loop_
_entity.id
_entity.type
_entity.pdbx_description
1 polymer ?
#
loop_
_entity_poly.entity_id
_entity_poly.type
_entity_poly.pdbx_seq_one_letter_code
_entity_poly.pdbx_strand_id
1 'polypeptide(L)'
;MNRIFLGLAVADGSLLLASLVLGLIAAGEPRGPGETWHGVHLLVGLLTTMTTLLVHSIVFTYLLGTGRWVKEVVHVYKLPNWVYAQAVKNKRKAFPFEFWGMALVGLTAWLGAAADTRKGFDPAWHLGLAALTLAFNLGAFVAEYATIKAQARLLLEVKDQADRLREAQLAARTPPVATLAPDAPLA
;
A
#
# COMPACT_ATOMS: atom_id res chain seq x y z
N MET A 1 -1.44 -10.32 5.64
CA MET A 1 -1.35 -9.00 4.98
C MET A 1 -0.14 -8.88 4.04
N ASN A 2 1.10 -9.15 4.48
CA ASN A 2 2.30 -9.00 3.62
C ASN A 2 2.25 -9.77 2.29
N ARG A 3 1.68 -10.98 2.29
CA ARG A 3 1.50 -11.78 1.07
C ARG A 3 0.56 -11.13 0.05
N ILE A 4 -0.49 -10.44 0.52
CA ILE A 4 -1.46 -9.75 -0.34
C ILE A 4 -0.77 -8.56 -1.02
N PHE A 5 -0.06 -7.74 -0.24
CA PHE A 5 0.68 -6.60 -0.79
C PHE A 5 1.79 -7.01 -1.76
N LEU A 6 2.51 -8.10 -1.45
CA LEU A 6 3.49 -8.65 -2.38
C LEU A 6 2.83 -9.09 -3.69
N GLY A 7 1.69 -9.79 -3.61
CA GLY A 7 0.93 -10.19 -4.78
C GLY A 7 0.47 -9.00 -5.62
N LEU A 8 -0.04 -7.95 -4.98
CA LEU A 8 -0.45 -6.70 -5.65
C LEU A 8 0.73 -6.00 -6.34
N ALA A 9 1.86 -5.87 -5.64
CA ALA A 9 3.08 -5.26 -6.19
C ALA A 9 3.64 -6.04 -7.38
N VAL A 10 3.64 -7.38 -7.31
CA VAL A 10 4.10 -8.22 -8.42
C VAL A 10 3.14 -8.12 -9.60
N ALA A 11 1.83 -8.14 -9.36
CA ALA A 11 0.82 -8.02 -10.41
C ALA A 11 0.91 -6.66 -11.12
N ASP A 12 0.96 -5.57 -10.37
CA ASP A 12 1.05 -4.21 -10.93
C ASP A 12 2.41 -3.92 -11.58
N GLY A 13 3.51 -4.38 -10.98
CA GLY A 13 4.83 -4.33 -11.62
C GLY A 13 4.88 -5.10 -12.94
N SER A 14 4.19 -6.24 -13.03
CA SER A 14 4.06 -7.01 -14.27
C SER A 14 3.21 -6.27 -15.30
N LEU A 15 2.13 -5.60 -14.88
CA LEU A 15 1.31 -4.76 -15.76
C LEU A 15 2.08 -3.56 -16.31
N LEU A 16 2.84 -2.85 -15.46
CA LEU A 16 3.71 -1.76 -15.88
C LEU A 16 4.75 -2.22 -16.92
N LEU A 17 5.37 -3.37 -16.68
CA LEU A 17 6.33 -3.95 -17.63
C LEU A 17 5.63 -4.37 -18.94
N ALA A 18 4.49 -5.04 -18.86
CA ALA A 18 3.73 -5.46 -20.04
C ALA A 18 3.26 -4.26 -20.87
N SER A 19 2.77 -3.20 -20.22
CA SER A 19 2.36 -1.95 -20.87
C SER A 19 3.52 -1.29 -21.63
N LEU A 20 4.72 -1.24 -21.01
CA LEU A 20 5.91 -0.71 -21.66
C LEU A 20 6.32 -1.55 -22.88
N VAL A 21 6.34 -2.88 -22.74
CA VAL A 21 6.67 -3.80 -23.84
C VAL A 21 5.67 -3.67 -24.99
N LEU A 22 4.37 -3.61 -24.69
CA LEU A 22 3.33 -3.38 -25.69
C LEU A 22 3.48 -2.03 -26.38
N GLY A 23 3.91 -0.99 -25.65
CA GLY A 23 4.21 0.32 -26.24
C GLY A 23 5.36 0.27 -27.24
N LEU A 24 6.41 -0.50 -26.95
CA LEU A 24 7.52 -0.72 -27.87
C LEU A 24 7.11 -1.52 -29.11
N ILE A 25 6.23 -2.52 -28.96
CA ILE A 25 5.68 -3.30 -30.07
C ILE A 25 4.79 -2.40 -30.94
N ALA A 26 3.89 -1.63 -30.33
CA ALA A 26 3.00 -0.70 -31.01
C ALA A 26 3.77 0.39 -31.78
N ALA A 27 4.91 0.85 -31.27
CA ALA A 27 5.76 1.83 -31.95
C ALA A 27 6.34 1.30 -33.28
N GLY A 28 6.42 -0.01 -33.47
CA GLY A 28 6.85 -0.65 -34.72
C GLY A 28 5.72 -0.88 -35.73
N GLU A 29 4.47 -0.63 -35.37
CA GLU A 29 3.31 -0.85 -36.23
C GLU A 29 3.14 0.31 -37.24
N PRO A 30 2.95 0.03 -38.54
CA PRO A 30 2.66 1.07 -39.52
C PRO A 30 1.35 1.77 -39.18
N ARG A 31 1.37 3.11 -39.18
CA ARG A 31 0.16 3.88 -38.87
C ARG A 31 -0.90 3.73 -39.96
N GLY A 32 -2.13 3.34 -39.61
CA GLY A 32 -3.24 3.18 -40.54
C GLY A 32 -4.35 2.21 -40.10
N PRO A 33 -5.30 1.91 -41.00
CA PRO A 33 -6.34 0.92 -40.75
C PRO A 33 -5.71 -0.46 -40.47
N GLY A 34 -5.91 -1.00 -39.27
CA GLY A 34 -5.32 -2.27 -38.84
C GLY A 34 -4.30 -2.17 -37.71
N GLU A 35 -4.10 -0.99 -37.11
CA GLU A 35 -3.28 -0.82 -35.89
C GLU A 35 -3.87 -1.57 -34.69
N THR A 36 -3.48 -2.83 -34.54
CA THR A 36 -3.98 -3.71 -33.47
C THR A 36 -3.20 -3.52 -32.17
N TRP A 37 -1.88 -3.42 -32.26
CA TRP A 37 -1.01 -3.31 -31.09
C TRP A 37 -1.12 -1.96 -30.42
N HIS A 38 -1.36 -0.90 -31.18
CA HIS A 38 -1.64 0.43 -30.63
C HIS A 38 -2.90 0.43 -29.74
N GLY A 39 -4.02 -0.13 -30.24
CA GLY A 39 -5.25 -0.24 -29.46
C GLY A 39 -5.09 -1.12 -28.21
N VAL A 40 -4.35 -2.23 -28.32
CA VAL A 40 -4.03 -3.11 -27.18
C VAL A 40 -3.17 -2.37 -26.14
N HIS A 41 -2.14 -1.64 -26.57
CA HIS A 41 -1.30 -0.83 -25.70
C HIS A 41 -2.13 0.22 -24.94
N LEU A 42 -3.05 0.92 -25.62
CA LEU A 42 -3.93 1.91 -24.99
C LEU A 42 -4.78 1.28 -23.88
N LEU A 43 -5.45 0.15 -24.16
CA LEU A 43 -6.32 -0.50 -23.17
C LEU A 43 -5.52 -1.06 -21.98
N VAL A 44 -4.37 -1.70 -22.26
CA VAL A 44 -3.49 -2.23 -21.19
C VAL A 44 -2.86 -1.09 -20.40
N GLY A 45 -2.48 0.02 -21.04
CA GLY A 45 -1.95 1.21 -20.39
C GLY A 45 -2.98 1.86 -19.46
N LEU A 46 -4.25 1.94 -19.87
CA LEU A 46 -5.34 2.42 -19.03
C LEU A 46 -5.57 1.50 -17.82
N LEU A 47 -5.65 0.18 -18.05
CA LEU A 47 -5.78 -0.81 -16.99
C LEU A 47 -4.62 -0.72 -15.99
N THR A 48 -3.40 -0.62 -16.49
CA THR A 48 -2.18 -0.45 -15.69
C THR A 48 -2.27 0.81 -14.85
N THR A 49 -2.62 1.95 -15.46
CA THR A 49 -2.77 3.22 -14.74
C THR A 49 -3.78 3.10 -13.60
N MET A 50 -4.97 2.54 -13.85
CA MET A 50 -5.98 2.36 -12.81
C MET A 50 -5.51 1.39 -11.72
N THR A 51 -4.81 0.32 -12.09
CA THR A 51 -4.30 -0.68 -11.14
C THR A 51 -3.22 -0.07 -10.24
N THR A 52 -2.28 0.68 -10.80
CA THR A 52 -1.23 1.36 -10.03
C THR A 52 -1.81 2.38 -9.05
N LEU A 53 -2.77 3.19 -9.50
CA LEU A 53 -3.50 4.11 -8.61
C LEU A 53 -4.22 3.36 -7.48
N LEU A 54 -4.85 2.22 -7.80
CA LEU A 54 -5.53 1.37 -6.83
C LEU A 54 -4.56 0.78 -5.80
N VAL A 55 -3.41 0.24 -6.24
CA VAL A 55 -2.42 -0.39 -5.36
C VAL A 55 -1.87 0.63 -4.36
N HIS A 56 -1.41 1.81 -4.80
CA HIS A 56 -0.95 2.85 -3.88
C HIS A 56 -2.07 3.34 -2.95
N SER A 57 -3.30 3.44 -3.44
CA SER A 57 -4.46 3.81 -2.61
C SER A 57 -4.74 2.78 -1.51
N ILE A 58 -4.61 1.48 -1.81
CA ILE A 58 -4.77 0.41 -0.82
C ILE A 58 -3.68 0.50 0.25
N VAL A 59 -2.42 0.76 -0.13
CA VAL A 59 -1.31 0.93 0.83
C VAL A 59 -1.56 2.15 1.72
N PHE A 60 -1.89 3.29 1.12
CA PHE A 60 -2.19 4.52 1.85
C PHE A 60 -3.33 4.34 2.86
N THR A 61 -4.44 3.73 2.41
CA THR A 61 -5.61 3.49 3.28
C THR A 61 -5.30 2.48 4.39
N TYR A 62 -4.51 1.45 4.12
CA TYR A 62 -4.03 0.52 5.15
C TYR A 62 -3.20 1.24 6.23
N LEU A 63 -2.24 2.08 5.83
CA LEU A 63 -1.40 2.84 6.79
C LEU A 63 -2.23 3.86 7.56
N LEU A 64 -3.22 4.49 6.92
CA LEU A 64 -4.14 5.42 7.57
C LEU A 64 -5.02 4.71 8.61
N GLY A 65 -5.65 3.61 8.22
CA GLY A 65 -6.55 2.84 9.10
C GLY A 65 -5.81 2.25 10.29
N THR A 66 -4.68 1.61 10.05
CA THR A 66 -3.85 1.03 11.13
C THR A 66 -3.25 2.10 12.04
N GLY A 67 -2.88 3.26 11.50
CA GLY A 67 -2.42 4.39 12.32
C GLY A 67 -3.49 4.95 13.25
N ARG A 68 -4.76 5.04 12.79
CA ARG A 68 -5.90 5.43 13.63
C ARG A 68 -6.17 4.41 14.73
N TRP A 69 -6.16 3.12 14.39
CA TRP A 69 -6.30 2.05 15.37
C TRP A 69 -5.22 2.11 16.46
N VAL A 70 -3.94 2.29 16.08
CA VAL A 70 -2.85 2.45 17.06
C VAL A 70 -3.10 3.66 17.96
N LYS A 71 -3.55 4.80 17.41
CA LYS A 71 -3.86 6.00 18.18
C LYS A 71 -4.93 5.71 19.26
N GLU A 72 -5.99 5.01 18.87
CA GLU A 72 -7.09 4.65 19.78
C GLU A 72 -6.63 3.70 20.88
N VAL A 73 -5.89 2.64 20.53
CA VAL A 73 -5.36 1.68 21.51
C VAL A 73 -4.41 2.35 22.48
N VAL A 74 -3.49 3.19 21.99
CA VAL A 74 -2.58 3.97 22.84
C VAL A 74 -3.37 4.86 23.81
N HIS A 75 -4.45 5.49 23.35
CA HIS A 75 -5.28 6.34 24.18
C HIS A 75 -6.06 5.57 25.26
N VAL A 76 -6.64 4.42 24.91
CA VAL A 76 -7.46 3.58 25.81
C VAL A 76 -6.60 2.91 26.87
N TYR A 77 -5.50 2.28 26.45
CA TYR A 77 -4.61 1.52 27.34
C TYR A 77 -3.49 2.36 27.97
N LYS A 78 -3.47 3.68 27.72
CA LYS A 78 -2.45 4.62 28.21
C LYS A 78 -1.02 4.16 27.91
N LEU A 79 -0.83 3.59 26.71
CA LEU A 79 0.49 3.17 26.25
C LEU A 79 1.41 4.38 26.01
N PRO A 80 2.73 4.18 25.98
CA PRO A 80 3.66 5.27 25.70
C PRO A 80 3.40 5.94 24.33
N ASN A 81 3.46 7.27 24.29
CA ASN A 81 3.19 8.06 23.07
C ASN A 81 4.14 7.75 21.90
N TRP A 82 5.33 7.20 22.16
CA TRP A 82 6.29 6.83 21.10
C TRP A 82 5.72 5.76 20.16
N VAL A 83 4.79 4.93 20.64
CA VAL A 83 4.13 3.89 19.85
C VAL A 83 3.33 4.51 18.69
N TYR A 84 2.50 5.52 18.99
CA TYR A 84 1.77 6.25 17.95
C TYR A 84 2.71 7.07 17.06
N ALA A 85 3.76 7.68 17.62
CA ALA A 85 4.76 8.39 16.84
C ALA A 85 5.44 7.48 15.80
N GLN A 86 5.68 6.21 16.14
CA GLN A 86 6.25 5.23 15.23
C GLN A 86 5.29 4.88 14.08
N ALA A 87 3.98 4.74 14.35
CA ALA A 87 2.98 4.54 13.30
C ALA A 87 2.92 5.73 12.32
N VAL A 88 2.99 6.96 12.84
CA VAL A 88 3.05 8.18 12.02
C VAL A 88 4.34 8.23 11.19
N LYS A 89 5.48 7.86 11.77
CA LYS A 89 6.77 7.79 11.08
C LYS A 89 6.74 6.79 9.93
N ASN A 90 6.14 5.61 10.13
CA ASN A 90 5.98 4.61 9.08
C ASN A 90 5.17 5.19 7.92
N LYS A 91 3.99 5.76 8.18
CA LYS A 91 3.16 6.40 7.14
C LYS A 91 3.92 7.49 6.38
N ARG A 92 4.62 8.39 7.09
CA ARG A 92 5.40 9.48 6.47
C ARG A 92 6.53 9.00 5.57
N LYS A 93 7.05 7.79 5.77
CA LYS A 93 8.08 7.20 4.91
C LYS A 93 7.50 6.66 3.61
N ALA A 94 6.31 6.05 3.63
CA ALA A 94 5.67 5.53 2.43
C ALA A 94 5.02 6.62 1.57
N PHE A 95 4.43 7.65 2.21
CA PHE A 95 3.62 8.65 1.52
C PHE A 95 4.27 9.32 0.28
N PRO A 96 5.56 9.72 0.30
CA PRO A 96 6.19 10.28 -0.90
C PRO A 96 6.23 9.29 -2.08
N PHE A 97 6.42 8.01 -1.82
CA PHE A 97 6.44 6.97 -2.85
C PHE A 97 5.04 6.74 -3.42
N GLU A 98 4.02 6.66 -2.56
CA GLU A 98 2.62 6.55 -2.97
C GLU A 98 2.22 7.74 -3.86
N PHE A 99 2.49 8.97 -3.39
CA PHE A 99 2.11 10.18 -4.11
C PHE A 99 2.82 10.31 -5.45
N TRP A 100 4.16 10.17 -5.47
CA TRP A 100 4.92 10.32 -6.70
C TRP A 100 4.71 9.15 -7.67
N GLY A 101 4.45 7.94 -7.18
CA GLY A 101 4.10 6.79 -8.02
C GLY A 101 2.79 7.05 -8.78
N MET A 102 1.76 7.50 -8.06
CA MET A 102 0.47 7.91 -8.64
C MET A 102 0.61 9.10 -9.61
N ALA A 103 1.40 10.11 -9.25
CA ALA A 103 1.62 11.27 -10.11
C ALA A 103 2.34 10.90 -11.42
N LEU A 104 3.38 10.06 -11.34
CA LEU A 104 4.15 9.62 -12.51
C LEU A 104 3.33 8.77 -13.47
N VAL A 105 2.53 7.81 -12.97
CA VAL A 105 1.68 7.00 -13.84
C VAL A 105 0.58 7.83 -14.48
N GLY A 106 -0.01 8.78 -13.75
CA GLY A 106 -1.00 9.72 -14.30
C GLY A 106 -0.41 10.63 -15.38
N LEU A 107 0.80 11.16 -15.15
CA LEU A 107 1.51 11.97 -16.14
C LEU A 107 1.90 11.15 -17.39
N THR A 108 2.31 9.90 -17.20
CA THR A 108 2.61 8.97 -18.30
C THR A 108 1.40 8.72 -19.18
N ALA A 109 0.25 8.42 -18.57
CA ALA A 109 -1.01 8.25 -19.29
C ALA A 109 -1.42 9.52 -20.04
N TRP A 110 -1.25 10.70 -19.41
CA TRP A 110 -1.52 11.98 -20.05
C TRP A 110 -0.62 12.24 -21.26
N LEU A 111 0.68 11.94 -21.17
CA LEU A 111 1.60 12.05 -22.31
C LEU A 111 1.27 11.05 -23.42
N GLY A 112 0.79 9.85 -23.08
CA GLY A 112 0.31 8.88 -24.07
C GLY A 112 -0.86 9.45 -24.87
N ALA A 113 -1.89 9.95 -24.18
CA ALA A 113 -3.01 10.62 -24.83
C ALA A 113 -2.60 11.85 -25.65
N ALA A 114 -1.59 12.61 -25.19
CA ALA A 114 -1.04 13.73 -25.94
C ALA A 114 -0.35 13.29 -27.24
N ALA A 115 0.38 12.17 -27.22
CA ALA A 115 1.01 11.60 -28.42
C ALA A 115 -0.03 11.16 -29.46
N ASP A 116 -1.20 10.72 -29.02
CA ASP A 116 -2.28 10.25 -29.90
C ASP A 116 -3.13 11.41 -30.46
N THR A 117 -3.31 12.48 -29.69
CA THR A 117 -4.26 13.56 -30.03
C THR A 117 -3.61 14.83 -30.56
N ARG A 118 -2.35 15.10 -30.23
CA ARG A 118 -1.66 16.35 -30.60
C ARG A 118 -0.68 16.15 -31.75
N LYS A 119 -1.00 16.75 -32.91
CA LYS A 119 -0.07 16.79 -34.06
C LYS A 119 1.27 17.40 -33.67
N GLY A 120 2.37 16.71 -34.03
CA GLY A 120 3.74 17.17 -33.81
C GLY A 120 4.27 16.98 -32.38
N PHE A 121 3.54 16.30 -31.49
CA PHE A 121 4.08 15.88 -30.21
C PHE A 121 5.06 14.72 -30.42
N ASP A 122 6.25 14.80 -29.80
CA ASP A 122 7.28 13.77 -29.93
C ASP A 122 6.98 12.59 -28.98
N PRO A 123 6.69 11.37 -29.50
CA PRO A 123 6.41 10.19 -28.68
C PRO A 123 7.57 9.77 -27.77
N ALA A 124 8.80 10.22 -28.03
CA ALA A 124 9.94 9.92 -27.17
C ALA A 124 9.76 10.41 -25.73
N TRP A 125 9.00 11.50 -25.52
CA TRP A 125 8.65 11.99 -24.18
C TRP A 125 7.76 11.02 -23.42
N HIS A 126 6.77 10.41 -24.09
CA HIS A 126 5.92 9.40 -23.48
C HIS A 126 6.75 8.15 -23.11
N LEU A 127 7.60 7.67 -24.02
CA LEU A 127 8.47 6.52 -23.77
C LEU A 127 9.44 6.76 -22.62
N GLY A 128 10.12 7.90 -22.61
CA GLY A 128 11.07 8.26 -21.55
C GLY A 128 10.39 8.33 -20.18
N LEU A 129 9.21 8.94 -20.11
CA LEU A 129 8.45 9.00 -18.86
C LEU A 129 7.88 7.63 -18.45
N ALA A 130 7.48 6.79 -19.40
CA ALA A 130 7.02 5.42 -19.12
C ALA A 130 8.14 4.57 -18.49
N ALA A 131 9.36 4.67 -19.01
CA ALA A 131 10.53 3.99 -18.44
C ALA A 131 10.85 4.49 -17.02
N LEU A 132 10.80 5.81 -16.80
CA LEU A 132 10.98 6.40 -15.47
C LEU A 132 9.88 5.94 -14.49
N THR A 133 8.63 5.91 -14.95
CA THR A 133 7.47 5.49 -14.16
C THR A 133 7.59 4.03 -13.74
N LEU A 134 7.99 3.14 -14.66
CA LEU A 134 8.25 1.74 -14.32
C LEU A 134 9.35 1.64 -13.25
N ALA A 135 10.51 2.26 -13.47
CA ALA A 135 11.64 2.19 -12.54
C ALA A 135 11.29 2.75 -11.15
N PHE A 136 10.60 3.89 -11.11
CA PHE A 136 10.18 4.54 -9.87
C PHE A 136 9.18 3.65 -9.11
N ASN A 137 8.14 3.14 -9.77
CA ASN A 137 7.10 2.36 -9.10
C ASN A 137 7.64 1.02 -8.58
N LEU A 138 8.57 0.37 -9.27
CA LEU A 138 9.27 -0.80 -8.73
C LEU A 138 10.03 -0.46 -7.43
N GLY A 139 10.70 0.69 -7.38
CA GLY A 139 11.34 1.19 -6.15
C GLY A 139 10.32 1.53 -5.06
N ALA A 140 9.20 2.16 -5.43
CA ALA A 140 8.11 2.50 -4.53
C ALA A 140 7.51 1.25 -3.87
N PHE A 141 7.24 0.18 -4.63
CA PHE A 141 6.72 -1.08 -4.08
C PHE A 141 7.65 -1.70 -3.04
N VAL A 142 8.97 -1.65 -3.26
CA VAL A 142 9.95 -2.14 -2.28
C VAL A 142 9.90 -1.30 -0.99
N ALA A 143 9.86 0.03 -1.11
CA ALA A 143 9.79 0.95 0.02
C ALA A 143 8.48 0.81 0.82
N GLU A 144 7.35 0.68 0.11
CA GLU A 144 6.03 0.42 0.67
C GLU A 144 5.99 -0.91 1.38
N TYR A 145 6.46 -2.00 0.75
CA TYR A 145 6.51 -3.32 1.35
C TYR A 145 7.33 -3.33 2.65
N ALA A 146 8.49 -2.66 2.67
CA ALA A 146 9.30 -2.51 3.88
C ALA A 146 8.53 -1.77 4.98
N THR A 147 7.80 -0.71 4.62
CA THR A 147 6.99 0.08 5.55
C THR A 147 5.82 -0.72 6.11
N ILE A 148 5.11 -1.48 5.28
CA ILE A 148 4.00 -2.35 5.68
C ILE A 148 4.50 -3.42 6.65
N LYS A 149 5.67 -4.01 6.38
CA LYS A 149 6.28 -4.99 7.30
C LYS A 149 6.63 -4.35 8.65
N ALA A 150 7.15 -3.13 8.66
CA ALA A 150 7.42 -2.39 9.89
C ALA A 150 6.13 -2.05 10.65
N GLN A 151 5.08 -1.63 9.93
CA GLN A 151 3.77 -1.35 10.50
C GLN A 151 3.13 -2.60 11.10
N ALA A 152 3.17 -3.74 10.38
CA ALA A 152 2.62 -4.99 10.86
C ALA A 152 3.30 -5.48 12.16
N ARG A 153 4.62 -5.31 12.28
CA ARG A 153 5.35 -5.60 13.52
C ARG A 153 4.87 -4.72 14.68
N LEU A 154 4.73 -3.42 14.44
CA LEU A 154 4.20 -2.48 15.43
C LEU A 154 2.78 -2.88 15.89
N LEU A 155 1.91 -3.28 14.97
CA LEU A 155 0.54 -3.71 15.32
C LEU A 155 0.53 -4.94 16.23
N LEU A 156 1.42 -5.91 15.98
CA LEU A 156 1.56 -7.09 16.84
C LEU A 156 2.05 -6.72 18.24
N GLU A 157 3.05 -5.83 18.33
CA GLU A 157 3.56 -5.33 19.62
C GLU A 157 2.49 -4.57 20.41
N VAL A 158 1.74 -3.69 19.74
CA VAL A 158 0.64 -2.93 20.37
C VAL A 158 -0.45 -3.85 20.87
N LYS A 159 -0.83 -4.85 20.06
CA LYS A 159 -1.83 -5.84 20.46
C LYS A 159 -1.38 -6.61 21.70
N ASP A 160 -0.15 -7.14 21.69
CA ASP A 160 0.43 -7.90 22.78
C ASP A 160 0.53 -7.08 24.09
N GLN A 161 0.92 -5.81 24.01
CA GLN A 161 0.89 -4.90 25.17
C GLN A 161 -0.53 -4.64 25.69
N ALA A 162 -1.49 -4.42 24.80
CA ALA A 162 -2.88 -4.19 25.18
C ALA A 162 -3.52 -5.43 25.83
N ASP A 163 -3.24 -6.62 25.30
CA ASP A 163 -3.74 -7.89 25.82
C ASP A 163 -3.20 -8.15 27.25
N ARG A 164 -1.90 -7.93 27.50
CA ARG A 164 -1.32 -8.01 28.86
C ARG A 164 -1.97 -7.06 29.86
N LEU A 165 -2.20 -5.80 29.46
CA LEU A 165 -2.83 -4.81 30.33
C LEU A 165 -4.29 -5.16 30.61
N ARG A 166 -4.99 -5.70 29.61
CA ARG A 166 -6.36 -6.18 29.76
C ARG A 166 -6.44 -7.33 30.76
N GLU A 167 -5.55 -8.32 30.66
CA GLU A 167 -5.47 -9.44 31.59
C GLU A 167 -5.17 -8.99 33.02
N ALA A 168 -4.20 -8.08 33.21
CA ALA A 168 -3.88 -7.52 34.52
C ALA A 168 -5.07 -6.77 35.14
N GLN A 169 -5.81 -5.99 34.33
CA GLN A 169 -7.02 -5.30 34.78
C GLN A 169 -8.16 -6.27 35.15
N LEU A 170 -8.30 -7.39 34.42
CA LEU A 170 -9.29 -8.43 34.74
C LEU A 170 -8.94 -9.15 36.04
N ALA A 171 -7.68 -9.55 36.22
CA ALA A 171 -7.21 -10.18 37.45
C ALA A 171 -7.40 -9.27 38.68
N ALA A 172 -7.21 -7.96 38.53
CA ALA A 172 -7.46 -6.99 39.61
C ALA A 172 -8.96 -6.82 39.94
N ARG A 173 -9.87 -7.07 38.98
CA ARG A 173 -11.32 -6.95 39.15
C ARG A 173 -11.98 -8.21 39.69
N THR A 174 -11.37 -9.37 39.50
CA THR A 174 -11.85 -10.65 40.02
C THR A 174 -11.02 -11.02 41.23
N PRO A 175 -11.41 -10.64 42.47
CA PRO A 175 -10.70 -11.08 43.66
C PRO A 175 -10.67 -12.62 43.69
N PRO A 176 -9.61 -13.24 44.24
CA PRO A 176 -9.60 -14.69 44.40
C PRO A 176 -10.88 -15.09 45.13
N VAL A 177 -11.66 -15.99 44.53
CA VAL A 177 -12.77 -16.64 45.22
C VAL A 177 -12.15 -17.22 46.47
N ALA A 178 -12.43 -16.62 47.63
CA ALA A 178 -12.09 -17.21 48.89
C ALA A 178 -12.69 -18.61 48.83
N THR A 179 -11.83 -19.63 48.74
CA THR A 179 -12.23 -21.01 48.92
C THR A 179 -12.96 -21.02 50.26
N LEU A 180 -14.30 -21.06 50.21
CA LEU A 180 -15.13 -21.23 51.38
C LEU A 180 -14.61 -22.52 52.01
N ALA A 181 -13.93 -22.39 53.15
CA ALA A 181 -13.44 -23.53 53.89
C ALA A 181 -14.65 -24.44 54.14
N PRO A 182 -14.62 -25.72 53.71
CA PRO A 182 -15.74 -26.61 53.95
C PRO A 182 -15.86 -26.81 55.48
N ASP A 183 -17.04 -26.43 55.97
CA ASP A 183 -17.69 -26.95 57.16
C ASP A 183 -16.96 -26.73 58.51
N ALA A 184 -17.25 -25.58 59.13
CA ALA A 184 -17.23 -25.50 60.59
C ALA A 184 -18.42 -26.31 61.14
N PRO A 185 -18.20 -27.26 62.07
CA PRO A 185 -19.27 -28.12 62.57
C PRO A 185 -20.28 -27.30 63.38
N LEU A 186 -21.56 -27.48 63.07
CA LEU A 186 -22.66 -26.97 63.88
C LEU A 186 -22.68 -27.75 65.21
N ALA A 187 -22.64 -26.98 66.31
CA ALA A 187 -22.74 -27.45 67.68
C ALA A 187 -24.09 -28.10 68.01
#